data_AF-A0AAN8JW75-F1
#
_entry.id   AF-A0AAN8JW75-F1
#
_cell.length_a   1.000
_cell.length_b   1.000
_cell.length_c   1.000
_cell.angle_alpha   90.00
_cell.angle_beta   90.00
_cell.angle_gamma   90.00
#
_symmetry.space_group_name_H-M   'P 1'
#
loop_
_entity.id
_entity.type
_entity.pdbx_description
1 polymer ?
#
loop_
_entity_poly.entity_id
_entity_poly.type
_entity_poly.pdbx_seq_one_letter_code
_entity_poly.pdbx_strand_id
1 'polypeptide(L)'
;MYSERVMGHVDHQHKRAPNATYGSIDGKVKAIKNKTLSWLDSKSLTDQKCFVRYSIKRGDNIRTVRKLRDETCTIEKQNRLTIKCHKFDAQQRNRIQMARVVFKEVTLEDAFPSVDSETLTILRSVANHPESLVDRYIHHNWFEKDQNKLYFGKITEMNLKKRQRNKVYIKLEEYTICYWDESESGNVGVDFDISLTEVLSDIYTGDFTLL
;
A
#
# COMPACT_ATOMS: atom_id res chain seq x y z
N MET A 1 -45.54 8.78 -12.72
CA MET A 1 -45.93 10.21 -12.64
C MET A 1 -45.21 11.07 -11.60
N TYR A 2 -45.05 10.69 -10.32
CA TYR A 2 -44.31 11.55 -9.36
C TYR A 2 -42.79 11.54 -9.62
N SER A 3 -42.22 10.35 -9.80
CA SER A 3 -40.81 10.14 -10.17
C SER A 3 -40.43 10.88 -11.45
N GLU A 4 -41.21 10.74 -12.53
CA GLU A 4 -40.99 11.43 -13.81
C GLU A 4 -40.96 12.95 -13.66
N ARG A 5 -41.87 13.51 -12.85
CA ARG A 5 -41.88 14.95 -12.57
C ARG A 5 -40.67 15.40 -11.78
N VAL A 6 -40.16 14.58 -10.86
CA VAL A 6 -38.92 14.88 -10.13
C VAL A 6 -37.73 14.84 -11.10
N MET A 7 -37.63 13.80 -11.91
CA MET A 7 -36.56 13.64 -12.91
C MET A 7 -36.57 14.77 -13.94
N GLY A 8 -37.74 15.20 -14.41
CA GLY A 8 -37.87 16.35 -15.32
C GLY A 8 -37.36 17.66 -14.71
N HIS A 9 -37.56 17.89 -13.40
CA HIS A 9 -36.97 19.04 -12.73
C HIS A 9 -35.46 18.90 -12.52
N VAL A 10 -34.96 17.69 -12.22
CA VAL A 10 -33.52 17.43 -12.10
C VAL A 10 -32.82 17.70 -13.44
N ASP A 11 -33.35 17.15 -14.53
CA ASP A 11 -32.84 17.36 -15.90
C ASP A 11 -32.85 18.85 -16.29
N HIS A 12 -33.96 19.55 -16.04
CA HIS A 12 -34.04 20.98 -16.30
C HIS A 12 -32.99 21.79 -15.51
N GLN A 13 -32.80 21.50 -14.22
CA GLN A 13 -31.82 22.20 -13.39
C GLN A 13 -30.38 21.86 -13.79
N HIS A 14 -30.12 20.62 -14.20
CA HIS A 14 -28.81 20.21 -14.69
C HIS A 14 -28.46 20.90 -16.03
N LYS A 15 -29.39 20.93 -16.99
CA LYS A 15 -29.22 21.66 -18.26
C LYS A 15 -28.96 23.16 -18.05
N ARG A 16 -29.64 23.77 -17.08
CA ARG A 16 -29.46 25.19 -16.75
C ARG A 16 -28.14 25.49 -16.05
N ALA A 17 -27.62 24.55 -15.25
CA ALA A 17 -26.39 24.73 -14.48
C ALA A 17 -25.58 23.41 -14.46
N PRO A 18 -24.88 23.08 -15.56
CA PRO A 18 -24.21 21.78 -15.71
C PRO A 18 -23.07 21.58 -14.71
N ASN A 19 -22.42 22.66 -14.28
CA ASN A 19 -21.32 22.63 -13.31
C ASN A 19 -21.81 22.64 -11.85
N ALA A 20 -23.12 22.66 -11.59
CA ALA A 20 -23.65 22.63 -10.23
C ALA A 20 -23.50 21.23 -9.63
N THR A 21 -23.13 21.16 -8.35
CA THR A 21 -23.08 19.88 -7.65
C THR A 21 -24.47 19.26 -7.54
N TYR A 22 -24.54 17.92 -7.56
CA TYR A 22 -25.81 17.19 -7.41
C TYR A 22 -26.59 17.62 -6.16
N GLY A 23 -25.90 17.94 -5.06
CA GLY A 23 -26.55 18.45 -3.84
C GLY A 23 -27.23 19.80 -4.03
N SER A 24 -26.68 20.69 -4.87
CA SER A 24 -27.31 21.97 -5.20
C SER A 24 -28.56 21.77 -6.05
N ILE A 25 -28.49 20.89 -7.05
CA ILE A 25 -29.63 20.54 -7.92
C ILE A 25 -30.75 19.90 -7.09
N ASP A 26 -30.41 18.89 -6.28
CA ASP A 26 -31.35 18.20 -5.39
C ASP A 26 -32.03 19.17 -4.41
N GLY A 27 -31.25 20.07 -3.79
CA GLY A 27 -31.78 21.10 -2.90
C GLY A 27 -32.81 22.00 -3.58
N LYS A 28 -32.57 22.44 -4.82
CA LYS A 28 -33.52 23.25 -5.59
C LYS A 28 -34.78 22.48 -5.96
N VAL A 29 -34.65 21.24 -6.41
CA VAL A 29 -35.81 20.39 -6.76
C VAL A 29 -36.69 20.15 -5.53
N LYS A 30 -36.09 19.86 -4.38
CA LYS A 30 -36.81 19.70 -3.10
C LYS A 30 -37.48 21.00 -2.67
N ALA A 31 -36.81 22.15 -2.79
CA ALA A 31 -37.39 23.44 -2.44
C ALA A 31 -38.64 23.75 -3.28
N ILE A 32 -38.62 23.42 -4.58
CA ILE A 32 -39.76 23.56 -5.48
C ILE A 32 -40.88 22.59 -5.10
N LYS A 33 -40.57 21.30 -4.93
CA LYS A 33 -41.58 20.27 -4.62
C LYS A 33 -42.26 20.48 -3.27
N ASN A 34 -41.51 20.90 -2.27
CA ASN A 34 -42.01 21.11 -0.92
C ASN A 34 -42.60 22.52 -0.73
N LYS A 35 -42.64 23.35 -1.79
CA LYS A 35 -43.08 24.76 -1.74
C LYS A 35 -42.39 25.53 -0.61
N THR A 36 -41.10 25.26 -0.41
CA THR A 36 -40.34 25.75 0.75
C THR A 36 -40.25 27.27 0.79
N LEU A 37 -40.17 27.93 -0.37
CA LEU A 37 -40.19 29.40 -0.44
C LEU A 37 -41.54 29.96 -0.02
N SER A 38 -42.65 29.45 -0.56
CA SER A 38 -44.00 29.90 -0.17
C SER A 38 -44.29 29.65 1.32
N TRP A 39 -43.78 28.55 1.88
CA TRP A 39 -43.86 28.29 3.32
C TRP A 39 -43.01 29.26 4.15
N LEU A 40 -41.83 29.65 3.65
CA LEU A 40 -40.96 30.62 4.31
C LEU A 40 -41.59 32.02 4.28
N ASP A 41 -42.18 32.40 3.15
CA ASP A 41 -42.87 33.68 2.94
C ASP A 41 -44.09 33.83 3.87
N SER A 42 -44.71 32.72 4.28
CA SER A 42 -45.83 32.73 5.24
C SER A 42 -45.39 32.95 6.70
N LYS A 43 -44.09 33.14 6.98
CA LYS A 43 -43.55 33.36 8.33
C LYS A 43 -43.19 34.82 8.54
N SER A 44 -43.08 35.22 9.81
CA SER A 44 -42.61 36.55 10.19
C SER A 44 -41.18 36.79 9.68
N LEU A 45 -40.83 38.06 9.41
CA LEU A 45 -39.51 38.41 8.89
C LEU A 45 -38.36 38.04 9.86
N THR A 46 -38.64 38.04 11.16
CA THR A 46 -37.72 37.57 12.20
C THR A 46 -37.49 36.06 12.10
N ASP A 47 -38.55 35.27 11.95
CA ASP A 47 -38.44 33.82 11.83
C ASP A 47 -37.75 33.40 10.54
N GLN A 48 -38.04 34.09 9.43
CA GLN A 48 -37.38 33.85 8.14
C GLN A 48 -35.85 33.97 8.27
N LYS A 49 -35.37 35.06 8.90
CA LYS A 49 -33.93 35.27 9.15
C LYS A 49 -33.34 34.18 10.04
N CYS A 50 -34.07 33.73 11.06
CA CYS A 50 -33.65 32.64 11.93
C CYS A 50 -33.51 31.31 11.16
N PHE A 51 -34.50 30.95 10.34
CA PHE A 51 -34.46 29.71 9.55
C PHE A 51 -33.33 29.71 8.52
N VAL A 52 -33.08 30.84 7.85
CA VAL A 52 -31.97 30.98 6.90
C VAL A 52 -30.63 30.80 7.62
N ARG A 53 -30.42 31.51 8.75
CA ARG A 53 -29.18 31.37 9.55
C ARG A 53 -28.98 29.95 10.06
N TYR A 54 -30.03 29.32 10.55
CA TYR A 54 -29.98 27.92 11.00
C TYR A 54 -29.57 26.98 9.86
N SER A 55 -30.16 27.15 8.68
CA SER A 55 -29.90 26.31 7.51
C SER A 55 -28.46 26.44 7.04
N ILE A 56 -27.90 27.66 7.04
CA ILE A 56 -26.48 27.91 6.71
C ILE A 56 -25.58 27.18 7.71
N LYS A 57 -25.78 27.41 9.02
CA LYS A 57 -24.99 26.77 10.08
C LYS A 57 -25.07 25.24 10.02
N ARG A 58 -26.24 24.69 9.71
CA ARG A 58 -26.44 23.25 9.55
C ARG A 58 -25.71 22.72 8.32
N GLY A 59 -25.75 23.46 7.21
CA GLY A 59 -25.01 23.14 5.99
C GLY A 59 -23.50 23.09 6.21
N ASP A 60 -22.96 24.07 6.94
CA ASP A 60 -21.54 24.09 7.34
C ASP A 60 -21.18 22.86 8.17
N ASN A 61 -21.95 22.56 9.22
CA ASN A 61 -21.70 21.40 10.06
C ASN A 61 -21.71 20.08 9.25
N ILE A 62 -22.68 19.90 8.35
CA ILE A 62 -22.73 18.72 7.49
C ILE A 62 -21.49 18.63 6.59
N ARG A 63 -20.98 19.75 6.05
CA ARG A 63 -19.75 19.77 5.26
C ARG A 63 -18.55 19.34 6.09
N THR A 64 -18.41 19.87 7.31
CA THR A 64 -17.30 19.54 8.21
C THR A 64 -17.34 18.06 8.59
N VAL A 65 -18.51 17.52 8.96
CA VAL A 65 -18.69 16.10 9.29
C VAL A 65 -18.38 15.20 8.09
N ARG A 66 -18.80 15.58 6.88
CA ARG A 66 -18.48 14.83 5.66
C ARG A 66 -16.97 14.80 5.40
N LYS A 67 -16.30 15.96 5.49
CA LYS A 67 -14.85 16.04 5.30
C LYS A 67 -14.10 15.12 6.26
N LEU A 68 -14.45 15.15 7.56
CA LEU A 68 -13.86 14.27 8.57
C LEU A 68 -14.11 12.78 8.27
N ARG A 69 -15.32 12.45 7.80
CA ARG A 69 -15.65 11.06 7.41
C ARG A 69 -14.88 10.60 6.16
N ASP A 70 -14.69 11.49 5.20
CA ASP A 70 -13.93 11.17 3.99
C ASP A 70 -12.46 10.94 4.34
N GLU A 71 -11.89 11.76 5.22
CA GLU A 71 -10.52 11.61 5.75
C GLU A 71 -10.34 10.27 6.49
N THR A 72 -11.27 9.89 7.37
CA THR A 72 -11.19 8.58 8.04
C THR A 72 -11.30 7.42 7.07
N CYS A 73 -12.17 7.53 6.05
CA CYS A 73 -12.30 6.51 5.01
C CYS A 73 -11.05 6.41 4.14
N THR A 74 -10.38 7.51 3.81
CA THR A 74 -9.13 7.49 3.05
C THR A 74 -8.00 6.81 3.84
N ILE A 75 -7.88 7.12 5.13
CA ILE A 75 -6.89 6.48 6.00
C ILE A 75 -7.17 4.97 6.10
N GLU A 76 -8.43 4.58 6.29
CA GLU A 76 -8.79 3.16 6.36
C GLU A 76 -8.51 2.42 5.04
N LYS A 77 -8.77 3.06 3.88
CA LYS A 77 -8.43 2.49 2.57
C LYS A 77 -6.92 2.28 2.42
N GLN A 78 -6.12 3.27 2.82
CA GLN A 78 -4.65 3.15 2.81
C GLN A 78 -4.19 1.98 3.70
N ASN A 79 -4.68 1.91 4.94
CA ASN A 79 -4.36 0.81 5.85
C ASN A 79 -4.75 -0.57 5.29
N ARG A 80 -5.90 -0.67 4.61
CA ARG A 80 -6.30 -1.93 3.96
C ARG A 80 -5.40 -2.30 2.78
N LEU A 81 -4.92 -1.31 2.03
CA LEU A 81 -3.98 -1.54 0.93
C LEU A 81 -2.62 -2.00 1.45
N THR A 82 -2.07 -1.34 2.47
CA THR A 82 -0.79 -1.74 3.09
C THR A 82 -0.85 -3.16 3.64
N ILE A 83 -1.92 -3.53 4.36
CA ILE A 83 -2.13 -4.89 4.85
C ILE A 83 -2.19 -5.91 3.70
N LYS A 84 -2.84 -5.56 2.57
CA LYS A 84 -2.90 -6.44 1.40
C LYS A 84 -1.53 -6.61 0.75
N CYS A 85 -0.75 -5.54 0.58
CA CYS A 85 0.61 -5.60 0.06
C CYS A 85 1.48 -6.48 0.96
N HIS A 86 1.50 -6.23 2.28
CA HIS A 86 2.25 -7.06 3.21
C HIS A 86 1.86 -8.55 3.18
N LYS A 87 0.57 -8.87 3.01
CA LYS A 87 0.12 -10.26 2.85
C LYS A 87 0.59 -10.88 1.54
N PHE A 88 0.59 -10.11 0.46
CA PHE A 88 1.11 -10.56 -0.83
C PHE A 88 2.61 -10.82 -0.74
N ASP A 89 3.37 -9.89 -0.17
CA ASP A 89 4.82 -10.02 0.01
C ASP A 89 5.17 -11.20 0.92
N ALA A 90 4.39 -11.41 2.00
CA ALA A 90 4.54 -12.58 2.87
C ALA A 90 4.18 -13.88 2.13
N GLN A 91 3.21 -13.87 1.22
CA GLN A 91 2.87 -15.04 0.41
C GLN A 91 3.97 -15.35 -0.60
N GLN A 92 4.57 -14.34 -1.24
CA GLN A 92 5.70 -14.53 -2.15
C GLN A 92 6.93 -15.05 -1.40
N ARG A 93 7.28 -14.45 -0.26
CA ARG A 93 8.36 -14.94 0.61
C ARG A 93 8.12 -16.37 1.09
N ASN A 94 6.89 -16.72 1.47
CA ASN A 94 6.54 -18.10 1.82
C ASN A 94 6.64 -19.06 0.64
N ARG A 95 6.29 -18.64 -0.58
CA ARG A 95 6.46 -19.47 -1.79
C ARG A 95 7.94 -19.74 -2.07
N ILE A 96 8.79 -18.73 -1.89
CA ILE A 96 10.24 -18.85 -2.07
C ILE A 96 10.85 -19.72 -0.96
N GLN A 97 10.40 -19.57 0.29
CA GLN A 97 10.79 -20.45 1.40
C GLN A 97 10.33 -21.90 1.18
N MET A 98 9.11 -22.11 0.70
CA MET A 98 8.59 -23.45 0.38
C MET A 98 9.33 -24.05 -0.82
N ALA A 99 9.64 -23.24 -1.83
CA ALA A 99 10.48 -23.67 -2.93
C ALA A 99 11.82 -24.19 -2.37
N ARG A 100 12.44 -23.56 -1.37
CA ARG A 100 13.64 -24.08 -0.67
C ARG A 100 13.48 -25.36 0.12
N VAL A 101 12.34 -25.57 0.79
CA VAL A 101 12.06 -26.87 1.46
C VAL A 101 11.85 -27.98 0.41
N VAL A 102 11.31 -27.60 -0.75
CA VAL A 102 11.03 -28.49 -1.88
C VAL A 102 12.21 -28.60 -2.87
N PHE A 103 13.23 -27.72 -2.82
CA PHE A 103 14.40 -27.66 -3.73
C PHE A 103 15.36 -28.86 -3.57
N LYS A 104 14.99 -29.89 -2.81
CA LYS A 104 15.56 -31.24 -3.04
C LYS A 104 14.96 -31.93 -4.27
N GLU A 105 13.80 -31.48 -4.77
CA GLU A 105 13.01 -32.16 -5.81
C GLU A 105 12.47 -31.24 -6.93
N VAL A 106 12.36 -29.91 -6.76
CA VAL A 106 11.88 -28.99 -7.82
C VAL A 106 13.04 -28.17 -8.39
N THR A 107 13.08 -27.91 -9.69
CA THR A 107 14.11 -27.09 -10.35
C THR A 107 13.78 -25.60 -10.25
N LEU A 108 14.80 -24.73 -10.19
CA LEU A 108 14.62 -23.26 -10.04
C LEU A 108 13.80 -22.67 -11.19
N GLU A 109 13.88 -23.27 -12.37
CA GLU A 109 13.09 -22.91 -13.55
C GLU A 109 11.58 -23.08 -13.36
N ASP A 110 11.14 -24.12 -12.63
CA ASP A 110 9.72 -24.40 -12.39
C ASP A 110 9.13 -23.46 -11.33
N ALA A 111 9.96 -23.04 -10.37
CA ALA A 111 9.55 -22.11 -9.32
C ALA A 111 9.43 -20.66 -9.83
N PHE A 112 10.18 -20.29 -10.87
CA PHE A 112 10.37 -18.91 -11.32
C PHE A 112 10.33 -18.76 -12.86
N PRO A 113 9.17 -19.03 -13.51
CA PRO A 113 9.07 -19.10 -14.96
C PRO A 113 9.17 -17.76 -15.71
N SER A 114 9.15 -16.62 -15.00
CA SER A 114 9.10 -15.27 -15.59
C SER A 114 10.38 -14.43 -15.38
N VAL A 115 11.47 -15.05 -14.93
CA VAL A 115 12.75 -14.35 -14.64
C VAL A 115 13.65 -14.36 -15.86
N ASP A 116 14.45 -13.31 -16.02
CA ASP A 116 15.48 -13.28 -17.06
C ASP A 116 16.55 -14.38 -16.84
N SER A 117 17.28 -14.70 -17.91
CA SER A 117 18.31 -15.74 -17.88
C SER A 117 19.52 -15.38 -17.01
N GLU A 118 19.78 -14.09 -16.81
CA GLU A 118 20.95 -13.58 -16.10
C GLU A 118 20.78 -13.71 -14.58
N THR A 119 19.66 -13.22 -14.07
CA THR A 119 19.19 -13.35 -12.69
C THR A 119 19.03 -14.82 -12.31
N LEU A 120 18.53 -15.68 -13.22
CA LEU A 120 18.51 -17.13 -12.98
C LEU A 120 19.90 -17.73 -12.80
N THR A 121 20.90 -17.24 -13.53
CA THR A 121 22.29 -17.71 -13.39
C THR A 121 22.89 -17.26 -12.05
N ILE A 122 22.61 -16.02 -11.64
CA ILE A 122 23.00 -15.49 -10.33
C ILE A 122 22.34 -16.30 -9.21
N LEU A 123 21.02 -16.51 -9.27
CA LEU A 123 20.27 -17.30 -8.29
C LEU A 123 20.83 -18.72 -8.15
N ARG A 124 21.21 -19.38 -9.26
CA ARG A 124 21.86 -20.70 -9.22
C ARG A 124 23.23 -20.66 -8.58
N SER A 125 24.05 -19.67 -8.93
CA SER A 125 25.38 -19.50 -8.35
C SER A 125 25.29 -19.32 -6.83
N VAL A 126 24.39 -18.47 -6.38
CA VAL A 126 24.16 -18.19 -4.95
C VAL A 126 23.56 -19.40 -4.22
N ALA A 127 22.63 -20.12 -4.85
CA ALA A 127 22.02 -21.29 -4.24
C ALA A 127 22.99 -22.48 -4.10
N ASN A 128 23.89 -22.68 -5.05
CA ASN A 128 24.85 -23.78 -5.05
C ASN A 128 26.13 -23.46 -4.28
N HIS A 129 26.56 -22.21 -4.29
CA HIS A 129 27.77 -21.71 -3.64
C HIS A 129 27.44 -20.51 -2.74
N PRO A 130 26.71 -20.73 -1.64
CA PRO A 130 26.31 -19.64 -0.74
C PRO A 130 27.51 -18.90 -0.13
N GLU A 131 28.65 -19.56 0.03
CA GLU A 131 29.90 -18.95 0.46
C GLU A 131 30.44 -17.88 -0.50
N SER A 132 30.07 -17.92 -1.79
CA SER A 132 30.58 -17.01 -2.82
C SER A 132 30.11 -15.55 -2.68
N LEU A 133 29.14 -15.32 -1.79
CA LEU A 133 28.59 -14.01 -1.49
C LEU A 133 29.39 -13.24 -0.44
N VAL A 134 30.20 -13.92 0.38
CA VAL A 134 30.99 -13.26 1.42
C VAL A 134 31.97 -12.26 0.78
N ASP A 135 32.15 -11.11 1.43
CA ASP A 135 32.93 -9.96 0.97
C ASP A 135 32.39 -9.18 -0.24
N ARG A 136 31.21 -9.52 -0.77
CA ARG A 136 30.59 -8.74 -1.86
C ARG A 136 29.88 -7.49 -1.37
N TYR A 137 29.94 -6.46 -2.20
CA TYR A 137 29.14 -5.24 -2.04
C TYR A 137 27.79 -5.40 -2.71
N ILE A 138 26.79 -4.78 -2.10
CA ILE A 138 25.39 -4.92 -2.52
C ILE A 138 24.69 -3.57 -2.49
N HIS A 139 23.65 -3.49 -3.31
CA HIS A 139 22.59 -2.51 -3.23
C HIS A 139 21.31 -3.21 -2.80
N HIS A 140 20.64 -2.68 -1.77
CA HIS A 140 19.38 -3.23 -1.27
C HIS A 140 18.33 -2.13 -1.18
N ASN A 141 17.24 -2.27 -1.94
CA ASN A 141 16.10 -1.39 -1.92
C ASN A 141 15.14 -1.77 -0.79
N TRP A 142 14.88 -0.84 0.13
CA TRP A 142 13.94 -1.02 1.22
C TRP A 142 12.74 -0.09 1.04
N PHE A 143 11.54 -0.59 1.33
CA PHE A 143 10.33 0.23 1.31
C PHE A 143 10.09 0.84 2.70
N GLU A 144 10.43 2.11 2.89
CA GLU A 144 10.23 2.83 4.15
C GLU A 144 9.34 4.07 3.93
N LYS A 145 8.30 4.25 4.75
CA LYS A 145 7.41 5.44 4.73
C LYS A 145 6.88 5.81 3.34
N ASP A 146 6.39 4.80 2.60
CA ASP A 146 5.85 4.95 1.24
C ASP A 146 6.87 5.38 0.17
N GLN A 147 8.17 5.27 0.45
CA GLN A 147 9.25 5.56 -0.50
C GLN A 147 10.22 4.38 -0.59
N ASN A 148 10.70 4.10 -1.81
CA ASN A 148 11.83 3.21 -2.02
C ASN A 148 13.11 3.95 -1.63
N LYS A 149 13.85 3.40 -0.67
CA LYS A 149 15.13 3.91 -0.22
C LYS A 149 16.22 2.89 -0.50
N LEU A 150 17.29 3.35 -1.15
CA LEU A 150 18.43 2.52 -1.51
C LEU A 150 19.44 2.51 -0.37
N TYR A 151 19.79 1.32 0.10
CA TYR A 151 20.87 1.10 1.06
C TYR A 151 22.06 0.41 0.39
N PHE A 152 23.25 0.82 0.80
CA PHE A 152 24.50 0.17 0.41
C PHE A 152 24.85 -0.84 1.49
N GLY A 153 25.41 -1.98 1.09
CA GLY A 153 25.82 -2.97 2.07
C GLY A 153 27.05 -3.77 1.65
N LYS A 154 27.65 -4.44 2.62
CA LYS A 154 28.68 -5.45 2.42
C LYS A 154 28.33 -6.71 3.20
N ILE A 155 28.40 -7.85 2.54
CA ILE A 155 28.23 -9.15 3.19
C ILE A 155 29.54 -9.47 3.91
N THR A 156 29.50 -9.50 5.24
CA THR A 156 30.69 -9.67 6.07
C THR A 156 30.97 -11.13 6.36
N GLU A 157 29.96 -11.88 6.79
CA GLU A 157 30.12 -13.25 7.24
C GLU A 157 28.91 -14.12 6.87
N MET A 158 29.14 -15.43 6.79
CA MET A 158 28.09 -16.43 6.63
C MET A 158 28.10 -17.37 7.84
N ASN A 159 26.98 -17.40 8.53
CA ASN A 159 26.75 -18.16 9.76
C ASN A 159 25.82 -19.36 9.50
N LEU A 160 26.21 -20.51 10.04
CA LEU A 160 25.41 -21.74 10.01
C LEU A 160 24.72 -21.95 11.35
N LYS A 161 23.45 -21.54 11.47
CA LYS A 161 22.65 -21.77 12.67
C LYS A 161 21.91 -23.12 12.58
N LYS A 162 21.90 -23.87 13.68
CA LYS A 162 21.10 -25.11 13.80
C LYS A 162 19.87 -24.81 14.63
N ARG A 163 18.68 -24.99 14.05
CA ARG A 163 17.41 -24.82 14.78
C ARG A 163 16.68 -26.15 14.87
N GLN A 164 16.25 -26.52 16.06
CA GLN A 164 15.47 -27.74 16.28
C GLN A 164 13.98 -27.41 16.13
N ARG A 165 13.30 -28.10 15.21
CA ARG A 165 11.84 -28.01 15.05
C ARG A 165 11.29 -29.42 14.92
N ASN A 166 10.32 -29.80 15.74
CA ASN A 166 9.72 -31.15 15.76
C ASN A 166 10.76 -32.28 15.80
N LYS A 167 11.80 -32.16 16.65
CA LYS A 167 12.93 -33.12 16.78
C LYS A 167 13.82 -33.28 15.54
N VAL A 168 13.62 -32.51 14.48
CA VAL A 168 14.50 -32.46 13.31
C VAL A 168 15.39 -31.22 13.40
N TYR A 169 16.69 -31.39 13.16
CA TYR A 169 17.65 -30.28 13.05
C TYR A 169 17.60 -29.72 11.64
N ILE A 170 17.21 -28.44 11.53
CA ILE A 170 17.26 -27.70 10.27
C ILE A 170 18.52 -26.83 10.32
N LYS A 171 19.38 -26.97 9.31
CA LYS A 171 20.50 -26.06 9.07
C LYS A 171 19.93 -24.80 8.41
N LEU A 172 20.15 -23.65 9.02
CA LEU A 172 19.79 -22.34 8.51
C LEU A 172 21.08 -21.60 8.17
N GLU A 173 21.18 -21.18 6.93
CA GLU A 173 22.26 -20.35 6.39
C GLU A 173 21.83 -18.89 6.53
N GLU A 174 22.55 -18.13 7.34
CA GLU A 174 22.32 -16.70 7.58
C GLU A 174 23.58 -15.91 7.23
N TYR A 175 23.42 -14.74 6.62
CA TYR A 175 24.49 -13.80 6.35
C TYR A 175 24.41 -12.65 7.32
N THR A 176 25.56 -12.18 7.77
CA THR A 176 25.65 -10.87 8.41
C THR A 176 25.99 -9.86 7.33
N ILE A 177 25.13 -8.87 7.17
CA ILE A 177 25.27 -7.81 6.17
C ILE A 177 25.33 -6.47 6.89
N CYS A 178 26.43 -5.77 6.68
CA CYS A 178 26.63 -4.42 7.18
C CYS A 178 25.98 -3.44 6.21
N TYR A 179 24.99 -2.67 6.64
CA TYR A 179 24.27 -1.69 5.80
C TYR A 179 24.59 -0.24 6.20
N TRP A 180 24.66 0.65 5.23
CA TRP A 180 24.81 2.09 5.42
C TRP A 180 24.02 2.89 4.37
N ASP A 181 23.69 4.14 4.71
CA ASP A 181 23.01 5.07 3.82
C ASP A 181 23.97 5.74 2.82
N GLU A 182 23.44 6.38 1.77
CA GLU A 182 24.24 7.13 0.78
C GLU A 182 25.08 8.25 1.41
N SER A 183 24.58 8.83 2.51
CA SER A 183 25.27 9.89 3.26
C SER A 183 26.34 9.37 4.22
N GLU A 184 26.46 8.05 4.39
CA GLU A 184 27.33 7.41 5.37
C GLU A 184 28.42 6.58 4.69
N SER A 185 29.50 6.31 5.42
CA SER A 185 30.57 5.42 4.96
C SER A 185 30.48 4.09 5.68
N GLY A 186 30.90 2.99 5.03
CA GLY A 186 30.77 1.62 5.54
C GLY A 186 31.44 1.33 6.90
N ASN A 187 32.17 2.28 7.49
CA ASN A 187 32.70 2.17 8.84
C ASN A 187 31.66 2.47 9.94
N VAL A 188 30.48 3.00 9.59
CA VAL A 188 29.38 3.33 10.53
C VAL A 188 28.16 2.42 10.30
N GLY A 189 28.28 1.44 9.40
CA GLY A 189 27.16 0.59 9.04
C GLY A 189 26.64 -0.26 10.20
N VAL A 190 25.36 -0.63 10.09
CA VAL A 190 24.66 -1.47 11.07
C VAL A 190 24.59 -2.89 10.54
N ASP A 191 24.97 -3.85 11.36
CA ASP A 191 24.94 -5.27 11.01
C ASP A 191 23.54 -5.85 11.17
N PHE A 192 23.09 -6.54 10.13
CA PHE A 192 21.84 -7.29 10.10
C PHE A 192 22.09 -8.74 9.72
N ASP A 193 21.48 -9.65 10.48
CA ASP A 193 21.43 -11.07 10.13
C ASP A 193 20.25 -11.32 9.17
N ILE A 194 20.55 -11.76 7.95
CA ILE A 194 19.58 -12.05 6.89
C ILE A 194 19.73 -13.50 6.45
N SER A 195 18.62 -14.24 6.36
CA SER A 195 18.66 -15.62 5.90
C SER A 195 18.96 -15.70 4.40
N LEU A 196 19.63 -16.76 3.95
CA LEU A 196 19.84 -16.99 2.52
C LEU A 196 18.52 -17.14 1.74
N THR A 197 17.42 -17.53 2.43
CA THR A 197 16.09 -17.52 1.80
C THR A 197 15.60 -16.12 1.47
N GLU A 198 15.91 -15.15 2.33
CA GLU A 198 15.57 -13.74 2.13
C GLU A 198 16.46 -13.15 1.04
N VAL A 199 17.77 -13.39 1.08
CA VAL A 199 18.70 -12.94 0.02
C VAL A 199 18.26 -13.41 -1.37
N LEU A 200 17.92 -14.70 -1.53
CA LEU A 200 17.44 -15.21 -2.82
C LEU A 200 16.09 -14.61 -3.23
N SER A 201 15.23 -14.32 -2.25
CA SER A 201 13.94 -13.65 -2.51
C SER A 201 14.16 -12.24 -3.01
N ASP A 202 15.05 -11.49 -2.37
CA ASP A 202 15.29 -10.09 -2.68
C ASP A 202 16.05 -9.95 -4.02
N ILE A 203 16.92 -10.93 -4.37
CA ILE A 203 17.52 -11.02 -5.71
C ILE A 203 16.43 -11.28 -6.76
N TYR A 204 15.49 -12.18 -6.45
CA TYR A 204 14.38 -12.50 -7.37
C TYR A 204 13.44 -11.32 -7.59
N THR A 205 13.12 -10.54 -6.55
CA THR A 205 12.26 -9.36 -6.68
C THR A 205 12.97 -8.17 -7.32
N GLY A 206 14.30 -8.24 -7.46
CA GLY A 206 15.14 -7.15 -7.97
C GLY A 206 15.42 -6.07 -6.92
N ASP A 207 15.09 -6.33 -5.65
CA ASP A 207 15.38 -5.43 -4.54
C ASP A 207 16.84 -5.53 -4.10
N PHE A 208 17.51 -6.64 -4.41
CA PHE A 208 18.89 -6.93 -4.04
C PHE A 208 19.76 -7.09 -5.27
N THR A 209 20.74 -6.18 -5.42
CA THR A 209 21.68 -6.18 -6.55
C THR A 209 23.10 -6.41 -6.05
N LEU A 210 23.80 -7.37 -6.64
CA LEU A 210 25.23 -7.61 -6.38
C LEU A 210 26.07 -6.65 -7.25
N LEU A 211 27.10 -6.04 -6.66
CA LEU A 211 28.09 -5.20 -7.35
C LEU A 211 29.35 -6.00 -7.73
#